data_AF-A0A9J7ICJ7-F1
#
_entry.id   AF-A0A9J7ICJ7-F1
#
_cell.length_a   1.000
_cell.length_b   1.000
_cell.length_c   1.000
_cell.angle_alpha   90.00
_cell.angle_beta   90.00
_cell.angle_gamma   90.00
#
_symmetry.space_group_name_H-M   'P 1'
#
loop_
_entity.id
_entity.type
_entity.pdbx_description
1 polymer ?
#
loop_
_entity_poly.entity_id
_entity_poly.type
_entity_poly.pdbx_seq_one_letter_code
_entity_poly.pdbx_strand_id
1 'polypeptide(L)'
;MPTRKILDLTVNACDLLDVALKTKVLVAYVDNFKKFLNVVPTCPLRKNFNYTLTGYHINDMNLPGYIPQGDYRTNHYLEYQKKPMGLIICWVHIGNVQKTSERSSAKKHRQ
;
A
#
# COMPACT_ATOMS: atom_id res chain seq x y z
N MET A 1 12.73 -10.76 20.11
CA MET A 1 13.14 -11.12 18.74
C MET A 1 13.66 -9.86 18.03
N PRO A 2 14.78 -9.89 17.30
CA PRO A 2 15.34 -8.70 16.66
C PRO A 2 14.43 -8.23 15.50
N THR A 3 13.88 -7.03 15.61
CA THR A 3 13.04 -6.41 14.57
C THR A 3 13.94 -5.84 13.48
N ARG A 4 14.13 -6.54 12.36
CA ARG A 4 14.83 -5.98 11.18
C ARG A 4 13.87 -5.04 10.44
N LYS A 5 14.28 -3.78 10.27
CA LYS A 5 13.56 -2.81 9.44
C LYS A 5 13.78 -3.16 7.97
N ILE A 6 12.70 -3.52 7.28
CA ILE A 6 12.74 -3.84 5.84
C ILE A 6 12.56 -2.58 5.00
N LEU A 7 11.79 -1.62 5.52
CA LEU A 7 11.46 -0.39 4.84
C LEU A 7 11.32 0.72 5.90
N ASP A 8 12.08 1.79 5.72
CA ASP A 8 11.98 3.04 6.49
C ASP A 8 11.91 4.17 5.48
N LEU A 9 10.77 4.85 5.42
CA LEU A 9 10.47 5.85 4.41
C LEU A 9 9.71 7.01 5.03
N THR A 10 10.16 8.21 4.72
CA THR A 10 9.43 9.45 5.00
C THR A 10 9.05 10.07 3.68
N VAL A 11 7.76 10.29 3.47
CA VAL A 11 7.21 10.82 2.22
C VAL A 11 6.23 11.94 2.52
N ASN A 12 6.19 12.94 1.65
CA ASN A 12 5.12 13.92 1.67
C ASN A 12 3.85 13.25 1.13
N ALA A 13 2.77 13.27 1.91
CA ALA A 13 1.51 12.65 1.52
C ALA A 13 0.94 13.24 0.23
N CYS A 14 1.18 14.51 -0.07
CA CYS A 14 0.71 15.14 -1.30
C CYS A 14 1.48 14.65 -2.52
N ASP A 15 2.80 14.55 -2.43
CA ASP A 15 3.63 13.99 -3.51
C ASP A 15 3.33 12.50 -3.73
N LEU A 16 3.01 11.79 -2.63
CA LEU A 16 2.58 10.40 -2.66
C LEU A 16 1.25 10.24 -3.43
N LEU A 17 0.29 11.13 -3.19
CA LEU A 17 -1.01 11.13 -3.87
C LEU A 17 -0.92 11.57 -5.34
N ASP A 18 0.05 12.41 -5.70
CA ASP A 18 0.26 12.91 -7.07
C ASP A 18 1.09 11.96 -7.95
N VAL A 19 1.41 10.75 -7.48
CA VAL A 19 2.10 9.67 -8.23
C VAL A 19 3.57 10.01 -8.59
N ALA A 20 4.15 11.04 -7.99
CA ALA A 20 5.54 11.47 -8.24
C ALA A 20 6.59 10.66 -7.45
N LEU A 21 6.46 9.33 -7.38
CA LEU A 21 7.33 8.48 -6.56
C LEU A 21 8.31 7.67 -7.41
N LYS A 22 9.57 7.60 -6.95
CA LYS A 22 10.65 6.88 -7.65
C LYS A 22 10.57 5.35 -7.51
N THR A 23 9.80 4.81 -6.56
CA THR A 23 9.79 3.37 -6.28
C THR A 23 8.50 2.72 -6.78
N LYS A 24 8.65 1.66 -7.58
CA LYS A 24 7.52 0.89 -8.15
C LYS A 24 6.58 0.34 -7.06
N VAL A 25 7.14 -0.02 -5.90
CA VAL A 25 6.38 -0.54 -4.75
C VAL A 25 5.42 0.51 -4.19
N LEU A 26 5.87 1.75 -4.03
CA LEU A 26 5.00 2.81 -3.50
C LEU A 26 3.93 3.22 -4.52
N VAL A 27 4.27 3.30 -5.80
CA VAL A 27 3.27 3.55 -6.86
C VAL A 27 2.19 2.48 -6.83
N ALA A 28 2.58 1.20 -6.82
CA ALA A 28 1.62 0.09 -6.80
C ALA A 28 0.78 0.05 -5.51
N TYR A 29 1.37 0.43 -4.37
CA TYR A 29 0.65 0.57 -3.10
C TYR A 29 -0.39 1.70 -3.16
N VAL A 30 -0.01 2.89 -3.63
CA VAL A 30 -0.91 4.04 -3.75
C VAL A 30 -2.04 3.76 -4.75
N ASP A 31 -1.71 3.15 -5.89
CA ASP A 31 -2.70 2.80 -6.91
C ASP A 31 -3.68 1.73 -6.41
N ASN A 32 -3.22 0.78 -5.61
CA ASN A 32 -4.11 -0.17 -4.95
C ASN A 32 -4.99 0.56 -3.91
N PHE A 33 -4.39 1.36 -3.04
CA PHE A 33 -5.09 2.09 -1.98
C PHE A 33 -6.19 3.00 -2.53
N LYS A 34 -5.92 3.76 -3.60
CA LYS A 34 -6.89 4.62 -4.28
C LYS A 34 -8.13 3.88 -4.78
N LYS A 35 -8.02 2.59 -5.13
CA LYS A 35 -9.16 1.78 -5.62
C LYS A 35 -10.15 1.40 -4.53
N PHE A 36 -9.71 1.32 -3.27
CA PHE A 36 -10.56 0.91 -2.14
C PHE A 36 -11.10 2.08 -1.34
N LEU A 37 -10.70 3.31 -1.69
CA LEU A 37 -11.24 4.53 -1.11
C LEU A 37 -12.53 4.92 -1.81
N ASN A 38 -13.46 5.45 -1.02
CA ASN A 38 -14.69 6.06 -1.55
C ASN A 38 -14.43 7.22 -2.51
N VAL A 39 -13.38 8.00 -2.27
CA VAL A 39 -12.97 9.16 -3.08
C VAL A 39 -11.44 9.22 -3.11
N VAL A 40 -10.88 9.47 -4.30
CA VAL A 40 -9.43 9.71 -4.45
C VAL A 40 -9.07 10.99 -3.68
N PRO A 41 -8.22 10.93 -2.65
CA PRO A 41 -7.86 12.11 -1.89
C PRO A 41 -6.99 13.01 -2.76
N THR A 42 -7.42 14.26 -2.92
CA THR A 42 -6.60 15.33 -3.52
C THR A 42 -6.08 16.21 -2.41
N CYS A 43 -4.83 16.67 -2.53
CA CYS A 43 -4.33 17.69 -1.62
C CYS A 43 -4.85 19.09 -2.00
N PRO A 44 -5.15 19.96 -1.02
CA PRO A 44 -5.22 19.68 0.42
C PRO A 44 -6.41 18.77 0.76
N LEU A 45 -6.22 17.86 1.72
CA LEU A 45 -7.29 16.94 2.15
C LEU A 45 -8.52 17.72 2.62
N ARG A 46 -9.70 17.24 2.26
CA ARG A 46 -10.97 17.92 2.59
C ARG A 46 -11.21 17.84 4.09
N LYS A 47 -11.43 18.99 4.72
CA LYS A 47 -11.83 19.07 6.13
C LYS A 47 -13.22 18.47 6.31
N ASN A 48 -13.44 17.77 7.43
CA ASN A 48 -14.72 17.14 7.81
C ASN A 48 -15.24 16.11 6.79
N PHE A 49 -14.35 15.50 6.02
CA PHE A 49 -14.71 14.44 5.09
C PHE A 49 -14.32 13.07 5.67
N ASN A 50 -15.26 12.14 5.67
CA ASN A 50 -15.01 10.77 6.10
C ASN A 50 -14.45 9.96 4.93
N TYR A 51 -13.13 9.81 4.91
CA TYR A 51 -12.44 8.90 4.00
C TYR A 51 -12.63 7.47 4.51
N THR A 52 -13.40 6.67 3.78
CA THR A 52 -13.68 5.28 4.13
C THR A 52 -12.92 4.34 3.21
N LEU A 53 -12.22 3.39 3.80
CA LEU A 53 -11.53 2.31 3.11
C LEU A 53 -12.33 1.02 3.31
N THR A 54 -12.89 0.47 2.23
CA THR A 54 -13.80 -0.69 2.31
C THR A 54 -13.24 -1.87 1.54
N GLY A 55 -13.13 -3.04 2.18
CA GLY A 55 -12.70 -4.27 1.51
C GLY A 55 -11.26 -4.27 0.99
N TYR A 56 -10.38 -3.48 1.62
CA TYR A 56 -8.99 -3.33 1.19
C TYR A 56 -8.24 -4.66 1.22
N HIS A 57 -7.66 -5.00 0.07
CA HIS A 57 -6.76 -6.14 -0.07
C HIS A 57 -5.60 -5.76 -1.00
N ILE A 58 -4.41 -6.18 -0.61
CA ILE A 58 -3.21 -5.98 -1.43
C ILE A 58 -3.20 -7.07 -2.50
N ASN A 59 -3.10 -6.66 -3.76
CA ASN A 59 -2.95 -7.62 -4.86
C ASN A 59 -1.54 -8.20 -4.83
N ASP A 60 -1.43 -9.52 -4.67
CA ASP A 60 -0.15 -10.25 -4.60
C ASP A 60 0.77 -9.99 -5.78
N MET A 61 0.22 -9.64 -6.96
CA MET A 61 1.01 -9.31 -8.15
C MET A 61 1.83 -8.01 -8.02
N ASN A 62 1.44 -7.14 -7.08
CA ASN A 62 2.08 -5.84 -6.86
C ASN A 62 3.09 -5.86 -5.71
N LEU A 63 3.13 -6.96 -4.94
CA LEU A 63 4.12 -7.16 -3.89
C LEU A 63 5.42 -7.64 -4.53
N PRO A 64 6.57 -7.00 -4.24
CA PRO A 64 7.83 -7.49 -4.73
C PRO A 64 8.13 -8.88 -4.16
N GLY A 65 8.55 -9.82 -5.02
CA GLY A 65 8.80 -11.21 -4.66
C GLY A 65 9.96 -11.47 -3.68
N TYR A 66 10.64 -10.43 -3.20
CA TYR A 66 11.68 -10.53 -2.18
C TYR A 66 11.11 -10.44 -0.74
N ILE A 67 9.81 -10.15 -0.56
CA ILE A 67 9.20 -10.08 0.77
C ILE A 67 8.93 -11.52 1.25
N PRO A 68 9.56 -11.98 2.34
CA PRO A 68 9.35 -13.34 2.83
C PRO A 68 7.95 -13.53 3.42
N GLN A 69 7.57 -14.78 3.64
CA GLN A 69 6.35 -15.11 4.37
C GLN A 69 6.55 -14.86 5.86
N GLY A 70 5.49 -14.42 6.54
CA GLY A 70 5.51 -14.19 7.98
C GLY A 70 4.68 -13.00 8.44
N ASP A 71 4.86 -12.67 9.73
CA ASP A 71 4.17 -11.58 10.39
C ASP A 71 4.99 -10.29 10.33
N TYR A 72 4.34 -9.24 9.88
CA TYR A 72 4.93 -7.92 9.73
C TYR A 72 4.18 -6.90 10.57
N ARG A 73 4.96 -5.97 11.13
CA ARG A 73 4.43 -4.79 11.81
C ARG A 73 4.83 -3.56 11.00
N THR A 74 3.83 -2.77 10.60
CA THR A 74 4.06 -1.46 10.01
C THR A 74 3.62 -0.38 10.99
N ASN A 75 4.44 0.65 11.13
CA ASN A 75 4.14 1.83 11.93
C ASN A 75 4.12 3.04 10.98
N HIS A 76 3.00 3.74 10.87
CA HIS A 76 2.84 4.93 10.05
C HIS A 76 2.66 6.15 10.95
N TYR A 77 3.65 7.04 10.91
CA TYR A 77 3.61 8.31 11.63
C TYR A 77 3.07 9.40 10.70
N LEU A 78 2.00 10.07 11.13
CA LEU A 78 1.37 11.14 10.37
C LEU A 78 1.70 12.47 11.04
N GLU A 79 2.28 13.39 10.27
CA GLU A 79 2.62 14.73 10.72
C GLU A 79 2.06 15.78 9.76
N TYR A 80 1.59 16.89 10.30
CA TYR A 80 1.13 18.05 9.53
C TYR A 80 1.73 19.32 10.10
N GLN A 81 2.45 20.07 9.27
CA GLN A 81 3.20 21.27 9.68
C GLN A 81 4.04 21.04 10.95
N LYS A 82 4.78 19.92 11.00
CA LYS A 82 5.63 19.49 12.15
C LYS A 82 4.86 19.20 13.45
N LYS A 83 3.54 19.04 13.38
CA LYS A 83 2.72 18.60 14.51
C LYS A 83 2.30 17.14 14.29
N PRO A 84 2.49 16.25 15.28
CA PRO A 84 2.03 14.87 15.16
C PRO A 84 0.50 14.85 15.11
N MET A 85 -0.04 14.20 14.08
CA MET A 85 -1.48 13.99 13.91
C MET A 85 -1.92 12.63 14.44
N GLY A 86 -1.07 11.62 14.31
CA GLY A 86 -1.41 10.28 14.76
C GLY A 86 -0.38 9.23 14.41
N LEU A 87 -0.57 8.06 15.00
CA LEU A 87 0.21 6.86 14.75
C LEU A 87 -0.74 5.73 14.37
N ILE A 88 -0.53 5.14 13.20
CA ILE A 88 -1.25 3.95 12.75
C ILE A 88 -0.32 2.76 12.84
N ILE A 89 -0.73 1.73 13.55
CA ILE A 89 0.01 0.46 13.67
C ILE A 89 -0.82 -0.60 12.98
N CYS A 90 -0.27 -1.24 11.95
CA CYS A 90 -0.91 -2.35 11.26
C CYS A 90 -0.08 -3.62 11.45
N TRP A 91 -0.78 -4.70 11.77
CA TRP A 91 -0.26 -6.05 11.77
C TRP A 91 -0.69 -6.71 10.47
N VAL A 92 0.28 -7.19 9.70
CA VAL A 92 0.04 -7.80 8.40
C VAL A 92 0.62 -9.20 8.42
N HIS A 93 -0.20 -10.19 8.12
CA HIS A 93 0.25 -11.56 7.92
C HIS A 93 0.39 -11.83 6.43
N ILE A 94 1.59 -12.19 5.98
CA ILE A 94 1.84 -12.59 4.59
C ILE A 94 1.91 -14.11 4.54
N GLY A 95 0.85 -14.71 4.01
CA GLY A 95 0.75 -16.14 3.76
C GLY A 95 1.50 -16.60 2.50
N ASN A 96 1.25 -17.83 2.07
CA ASN A 96 1.88 -18.43 0.90
C ASN A 96 1.49 -17.68 -0.39
N VAL A 97 2.32 -16.71 -0.81
CA VAL A 97 2.25 -16.09 -2.14
C VAL A 97 2.75 -17.11 -3.17
N GLN A 98 1.95 -18.14 -3.46
CA GLN A 98 2.21 -18.96 -4.65
C GLN A 98 2.10 -18.03 -5.86
N LYS A 99 3.09 -18.09 -6.75
CA LYS A 99 3.16 -17.36 -8.02
C LYS A 99 1.93 -17.65 -8.90
N THR A 100 0.79 -17.03 -8.61
CA THR A 100 -0.43 -17.14 -9.42
C THR A 100 -0.39 -16.15 -10.59
N SER A 101 0.77 -16.05 -11.26
CA SER A 101 1.01 -15.15 -12.40
C SER A 101 1.39 -15.91 -13.69
N GLU A 102 1.21 -17.23 -13.74
CA GLU A 102 1.50 -18.01 -14.97
C GLU A 102 0.34 -18.90 -15.47
N ARG A 103 -0.87 -18.85 -14.87
CA ARG A 103 -2.01 -19.68 -15.33
C ARG A 103 -3.19 -18.96 -15.98
N SER A 104 -3.18 -17.63 -16.10
CA SER A 104 -4.27 -16.86 -16.75
C SER A 104 -3.89 -16.25 -18.11
N SER A 105 -3.12 -16.97 -18.92
CA SER A 105 -2.93 -16.67 -20.36
C SER A 105 -3.02 -17.91 -21.26
N ALA A 106 -3.55 -19.03 -20.75
CA ALA A 106 -3.73 -20.26 -21.52
C ALA A 106 -5.19 -20.55 -21.93
N LYS A 107 -6.12 -19.60 -21.78
CA LYS A 107 -7.51 -19.73 -22.26
C LYS A 107 -7.97 -18.52 -23.08
N LYS A 108 -7.27 -18.24 -24.18
CA LYS A 108 -7.84 -17.45 -25.29
C LYS A 108 -7.12 -17.70 -26.61
N HIS A 109 -7.05 -18.96 -27.07
CA HIS A 109 -6.86 -19.26 -28.49
C HIS A 109 -7.20 -20.71 -28.85
N ARG A 110 -8.39 -20.89 -29.44
CA ARG A 110 -8.93 -21.94 -30.33
C ARG A 110 -10.44 -21.76 -30.22
N GLN A 111 -11.09 -20.99 -31.10
CA GLN A 111 -11.43 -21.37 -32.49
C GLN A 111 -11.78 -22.86 -32.59
#